data_AF-A0A3L6PUV9-F1
#
_entry.id   AF-A0A3L6PUV9-F1
#
_cell.length_a   1.000
_cell.length_b   1.000
_cell.length_c   1.000
_cell.angle_alpha   90.00
_cell.angle_beta   90.00
_cell.angle_gamma   90.00
#
_symmetry.space_group_name_H-M   'P 1'
#
loop_
_entity.id
_entity.type
_entity.pdbx_description
1 polymer ?
#
loop_
_entity_poly.entity_id
_entity_poly.type
_entity_poly.pdbx_seq_one_letter_code
_entity_poly.pdbx_strand_id
1 'polypeptide(L)'
;MMDPDTWFYDASLSPYRFSDVHNKFTIIGCNTLAYIYNSSGTGYQSGCVSTCQNLTDLTNVSCSGMGCCQTAIPKGMDYYAVGFDSGFNTSQIWNFSRRSYAVLMEAEAFNFSTAYTSTTKFNDEHRASTRDLGLGDKKQDDVVGV
;
A
#
# COMPACT_ATOMS: atom_id res chain seq x y z
N MET A 1 -9.26 -16.62 6.32
CA MET A 1 -7.93 -17.12 6.69
C MET A 1 -6.99 -15.96 6.44
N MET A 2 -6.50 -15.30 7.50
CA MET A 2 -5.57 -14.16 7.35
C MET A 2 -4.28 -14.71 6.72
N ASP A 3 -3.85 -14.10 5.62
CA ASP A 3 -2.61 -14.45 4.90
C ASP A 3 -1.40 -14.17 5.82
N PRO A 4 -0.35 -15.03 5.88
CA PRO A 4 0.87 -14.80 6.65
C PRO A 4 1.59 -13.47 6.36
N ASP A 5 1.28 -12.82 5.22
CA ASP A 5 1.89 -11.55 4.79
C ASP A 5 1.16 -10.31 5.33
N THR A 6 0.34 -10.46 6.38
CA THR A 6 -0.38 -9.35 6.98
C THR A 6 0.50 -8.64 8.01
N TRP A 7 0.64 -7.32 7.91
CA TRP A 7 1.29 -6.49 8.93
C TRP A 7 0.29 -5.51 9.53
N PHE A 8 0.62 -4.94 10.68
CA PHE A 8 -0.24 -3.98 11.36
C PHE A 8 0.54 -2.87 12.03
N TYR A 9 -0.16 -1.79 12.33
CA TYR A 9 0.34 -0.68 13.10
C TYR A 9 -0.70 -0.26 14.12
N ASP A 10 -0.27 -0.13 15.38
CA ASP A 10 -1.11 0.21 16.53
C ASP A 10 -0.64 1.52 17.15
N ALA A 11 -1.43 2.56 16.94
CA ALA A 11 -1.26 3.89 17.54
C ALA A 11 -2.28 4.16 18.65
N SER A 12 -2.99 3.16 19.17
CA SER A 12 -4.01 3.34 20.21
C SER A 12 -3.43 3.90 21.52
N LEU A 13 -2.17 3.60 21.83
CA LEU A 13 -1.42 4.14 22.98
C LEU A 13 -0.66 5.44 22.66
N SER A 14 -0.69 5.88 21.39
CA SER A 14 -0.03 7.11 20.94
C SER A 14 -0.95 8.33 21.12
N PRO A 15 -0.40 9.52 21.46
CA PRO A 15 -1.17 10.75 21.39
C PRO A 15 -1.49 11.17 19.94
N TYR A 16 -0.82 10.58 18.95
CA TYR A 16 -1.02 10.86 17.54
C TYR A 16 -2.15 10.02 16.94
N ARG A 17 -2.89 10.60 15.99
CA ARG A 17 -4.01 9.96 15.29
C ARG A 17 -3.85 10.09 13.78
N PHE A 18 -4.34 9.11 13.03
CA PHE A 18 -4.40 9.24 11.57
C PHE A 18 -5.45 10.29 11.20
N SER A 19 -5.05 11.28 10.40
CA SER A 19 -6.00 12.20 9.77
C SER A 19 -6.79 11.49 8.69
N ASP A 20 -8.10 11.39 8.83
CA ASP A 20 -9.03 10.86 7.81
C ASP A 20 -9.19 11.79 6.60
N VAL A 21 -8.75 13.04 6.73
CA VAL A 21 -8.77 14.04 5.66
C VAL A 21 -7.50 13.97 4.81
N HIS A 22 -6.34 13.85 5.45
CA HIS A 22 -5.05 13.95 4.77
C HIS A 22 -4.44 12.58 4.46
N ASN A 23 -4.55 11.60 5.36
CA ASN A 23 -3.98 10.28 5.13
C ASN A 23 -4.93 9.41 4.30
N LYS A 24 -4.37 8.73 3.32
CA LYS A 24 -5.07 7.73 2.50
C LYS A 24 -4.29 6.44 2.47
N PHE A 25 -5.02 5.33 2.47
CA PHE A 25 -4.41 4.05 2.21
C PHE A 25 -4.05 3.98 0.74
N THR A 26 -2.75 3.92 0.46
CA THR A 26 -2.16 4.00 -0.86
C THR A 26 -1.50 2.66 -1.18
N ILE A 27 -1.84 2.09 -2.31
CA ILE A 27 -1.13 0.94 -2.88
C ILE A 27 -0.35 1.40 -4.10
N ILE A 28 0.80 0.77 -4.34
CA ILE A 28 1.67 1.04 -5.48
C ILE A 28 2.04 -0.29 -6.09
N GLY A 29 2.03 -0.39 -7.41
CA GLY A 29 2.28 -1.62 -8.16
C GLY A 29 1.24 -1.82 -9.25
N CYS A 30 1.51 -2.76 -10.14
CA CYS A 30 0.56 -3.21 -11.14
C CYS A 30 -0.02 -4.57 -10.80
N ASN A 31 -1.29 -4.76 -11.16
CA ASN A 31 -2.10 -5.93 -10.81
C ASN A 31 -1.92 -6.29 -9.35
N THR A 32 -2.14 -5.31 -8.48
CA THR A 32 -2.01 -5.46 -7.04
C THR A 32 -3.29 -5.02 -6.36
N LEU A 33 -3.72 -5.82 -5.39
CA LEU A 33 -4.85 -5.55 -4.52
C LEU A 33 -4.35 -5.73 -3.09
N ALA A 34 -4.54 -4.71 -2.27
CA ALA A 34 -4.31 -4.81 -0.85
C ALA A 34 -5.55 -4.35 -0.09
N TYR A 35 -5.76 -4.97 1.06
CA TYR A 35 -6.82 -4.67 1.98
C TYR A 35 -6.27 -3.98 3.21
N ILE A 36 -7.05 -3.06 3.76
CA ILE A 36 -6.82 -2.44 5.06
C ILE A 36 -7.99 -2.76 5.97
N TYR A 37 -7.67 -3.15 7.19
CA TYR A 37 -8.62 -3.57 8.22
C TYR A 37 -8.38 -2.76 9.49
N ASN A 38 -9.44 -2.34 10.18
CA ASN A 38 -9.30 -1.84 11.55
C ASN A 38 -9.32 -3.03 12.55
N SER A 39 -9.03 -2.77 13.82
CA SER A 39 -9.05 -3.75 14.89
C SER A 39 -10.41 -4.44 15.00
N SER A 40 -10.37 -5.63 15.57
CA SER A 40 -11.50 -6.53 15.80
C SER A 40 -12.56 -5.88 16.70
N GLY A 41 -13.45 -5.07 16.11
CA GLY A 41 -14.55 -4.45 16.84
C GLY A 41 -15.39 -3.43 16.07
N THR A 42 -14.83 -2.76 15.05
CA THR A 42 -15.57 -1.77 14.24
C THR A 42 -16.05 -2.29 12.89
N GLY A 43 -15.48 -3.40 12.40
CA GLY A 43 -15.87 -4.02 11.12
C GLY A 43 -15.41 -3.24 9.88
N TYR A 44 -14.56 -2.21 10.03
CA TYR A 44 -14.03 -1.50 8.88
C TYR A 44 -13.04 -2.40 8.12
N GLN A 45 -13.39 -2.66 6.87
CA GLN A 45 -12.55 -3.30 5.88
C GLN A 45 -12.69 -2.51 4.58
N SER A 46 -11.56 -2.16 3.99
CA SER A 46 -11.49 -1.50 2.68
C SER A 46 -10.37 -2.13 1.87
N GLY A 47 -10.32 -1.79 0.60
CA GLY A 47 -9.27 -2.24 -0.30
C GLY A 47 -9.05 -1.26 -1.43
N CYS A 48 -7.92 -1.40 -2.08
CA CYS A 48 -7.56 -0.63 -3.25
C CYS A 48 -6.97 -1.60 -4.27
N VAL A 49 -7.34 -1.44 -5.54
CA VAL A 49 -6.78 -2.22 -6.65
C VAL A 49 -6.11 -1.28 -7.64
N SER A 50 -4.94 -1.68 -8.12
CA SER A 50 -4.24 -1.01 -9.20
C SER A 50 -3.95 -2.01 -10.31
N THR A 51 -4.35 -1.68 -11.53
CA THR A 51 -4.17 -2.52 -12.72
C THR A 51 -3.41 -1.77 -13.78
N CYS A 52 -2.55 -2.45 -14.52
CA CYS A 52 -1.93 -1.87 -15.71
C CYS A 52 -1.57 -2.99 -16.70
N GLN A 53 -1.57 -2.68 -18.00
CA GLN A 53 -1.21 -3.65 -19.04
C GLN A 53 0.26 -3.48 -19.44
N ASN A 54 0.74 -2.23 -19.54
CA ASN A 54 2.10 -1.91 -19.93
C ASN A 54 2.64 -0.67 -19.17
N LEU A 55 3.95 -0.43 -19.24
CA LEU A 55 4.58 0.78 -18.66
C LEU A 55 4.05 2.09 -19.25
N THR A 56 3.56 2.07 -20.49
CA THR A 56 2.96 3.24 -21.15
C THR A 56 1.66 3.70 -20.51
N ASP A 57 0.99 2.81 -19.77
CA ASP A 57 -0.25 3.13 -19.07
C ASP A 57 0.04 3.91 -17.76
N LEU A 58 1.30 3.89 -17.32
CA LEU A 58 1.74 4.54 -16.10
C LEU A 58 2.07 6.00 -16.38
N THR A 59 1.33 6.90 -15.75
CA THR A 59 1.58 8.33 -15.80
C THR A 59 2.19 8.78 -14.47
N ASN A 60 3.38 9.38 -14.52
CA ASN A 60 3.98 9.99 -13.33
C ASN A 60 3.03 11.05 -12.74
N VAL A 61 3.17 11.33 -11.44
CA VAL A 61 2.38 12.29 -10.65
C VAL A 61 0.97 11.81 -10.31
N SER A 62 0.20 11.28 -11.27
CA SER A 62 -1.20 10.91 -11.02
C SER A 62 -1.37 9.56 -10.34
N CYS A 63 -2.20 9.50 -9.29
CA CYS A 63 -2.66 8.25 -8.68
C CYS A 63 -4.12 7.96 -9.01
N SER A 64 -4.37 7.27 -10.12
CA SER A 64 -5.71 7.13 -10.71
C SER A 64 -6.13 5.68 -10.97
N GLY A 65 -5.53 4.70 -10.29
CA GLY A 65 -5.82 3.27 -10.43
C GLY A 65 -4.89 2.52 -11.38
N MET A 66 -3.97 3.21 -12.05
CA MET A 66 -2.90 2.62 -12.85
C MET A 66 -1.56 2.86 -12.18
N GLY A 67 -0.90 1.81 -11.71
CA GLY A 67 0.37 1.86 -10.98
C GLY A 67 0.25 2.30 -9.52
N CYS A 68 -0.79 3.02 -9.14
CA CYS A 68 -1.18 3.21 -7.74
C CYS A 68 -2.67 3.48 -7.58
N CYS A 69 -3.17 3.24 -6.37
CA CYS A 69 -4.56 3.48 -5.98
C CYS A 69 -4.58 4.04 -4.57
N GLN A 70 -5.50 4.98 -4.29
CA GLN A 70 -5.72 5.55 -2.97
C GLN A 70 -7.17 5.36 -2.53
N THR A 71 -7.37 4.99 -1.28
CA THR A 71 -8.70 4.91 -0.66
C THR A 71 -8.70 5.66 0.67
N ALA A 72 -9.84 6.28 0.98
CA ALA A 72 -10.02 7.01 2.22
C ALA A 72 -10.07 6.06 3.41
N ILE A 73 -9.75 6.57 4.60
CA ILE A 73 -9.86 5.85 5.87
C ILE A 73 -10.98 6.47 6.73
N PRO A 74 -11.59 5.71 7.64
CA PRO A 74 -12.60 6.24 8.53
C PRO A 74 -11.98 7.13 9.60
N LYS A 75 -12.79 8.10 10.07
CA LYS A 75 -12.43 8.96 11.19
C LYS A 75 -12.21 8.15 12.47
N GLY A 76 -11.17 8.54 13.22
CA GLY A 76 -10.89 7.96 14.54
C GLY A 76 -10.18 6.60 14.49
N MET A 77 -9.74 6.16 13.31
CA MET A 77 -8.86 4.99 13.20
C MET A 77 -7.54 5.25 13.92
N ASP A 78 -7.16 4.33 14.79
CA ASP A 78 -5.89 4.35 15.56
C ASP A 78 -5.14 3.02 15.47
N TYR A 79 -5.74 2.01 14.85
CA TYR A 79 -5.12 0.75 14.52
C TYR A 79 -5.45 0.42 13.06
N TYR A 80 -4.50 -0.19 12.36
CA TYR A 80 -4.82 -0.86 11.10
C TYR A 80 -3.94 -2.09 10.87
N ALA A 81 -4.49 -3.07 10.18
CA ALA A 81 -3.76 -4.17 9.57
C ALA A 81 -3.89 -4.07 8.04
N VAL A 82 -2.87 -4.52 7.32
CA VAL A 82 -2.82 -4.53 5.87
C VAL A 82 -2.36 -5.89 5.39
N GLY A 83 -2.98 -6.38 4.32
CA GLY A 83 -2.54 -7.59 3.63
C GLY A 83 -2.78 -7.49 2.14
N PHE A 84 -1.86 -8.04 1.35
CA PHE A 84 -2.05 -8.20 -0.09
C PHE A 84 -2.93 -9.41 -0.40
N ASP A 85 -3.74 -9.31 -1.45
CA ASP A 85 -4.49 -10.44 -1.98
C ASP A 85 -3.52 -11.42 -2.68
N SER A 86 -3.50 -12.67 -2.22
CA SER A 86 -2.67 -13.74 -2.81
C SER A 86 -3.23 -14.30 -4.13
N GLY A 87 -4.49 -14.01 -4.45
CA GLY A 87 -5.14 -14.42 -5.70
C GLY A 87 -4.76 -13.56 -6.91
N PHE A 88 -4.10 -12.42 -6.71
CA PHE A 88 -3.64 -11.58 -7.82
C PHE A 88 -2.37 -12.14 -8.48
N ASN A 89 -2.54 -12.66 -9.70
CA ASN A 89 -1.44 -13.20 -10.50
C ASN A 89 -0.67 -12.08 -11.22
N THR A 90 0.57 -11.87 -10.79
CA THR A 90 1.48 -10.87 -11.37
C THR A 90 2.52 -11.49 -12.32
N SER A 91 2.53 -12.81 -12.53
CA SER A 91 3.56 -13.51 -13.33
C SER A 91 3.74 -12.95 -14.75
N GLN A 92 2.66 -12.46 -15.37
CA GLN A 92 2.67 -11.92 -16.73
C GLN A 92 3.27 -10.51 -16.85
N ILE A 93 3.43 -9.81 -15.73
CA ILE A 93 3.87 -8.39 -15.67
C ILE A 93 5.22 -8.21 -14.95
N TRP A 94 5.88 -9.31 -14.57
CA TRP A 94 7.18 -9.33 -13.89
C TRP A 94 8.24 -8.44 -14.56
N ASN A 95 8.22 -8.37 -15.88
CA ASN A 95 9.21 -7.65 -16.66
C ASN A 95 9.22 -6.14 -16.38
N PHE A 96 8.15 -5.58 -15.81
CA PHE A 96 8.04 -4.14 -15.57
C PHE A 96 7.47 -3.73 -14.21
N SER A 97 6.78 -4.60 -13.49
CA SER A 97 6.27 -4.35 -12.14
C SER A 97 6.74 -5.46 -11.21
N ARG A 98 7.90 -5.28 -10.57
CA ARG A 98 8.53 -6.29 -9.71
C ARG A 98 8.15 -6.17 -8.24
N ARG A 99 7.57 -5.03 -7.86
CA ARG A 99 7.29 -4.70 -6.47
C ARG A 99 5.91 -4.08 -6.34
N SER A 100 5.25 -4.46 -5.25
CA SER A 100 4.05 -3.81 -4.77
C SER A 100 4.27 -3.30 -3.35
N TYR A 101 3.69 -2.14 -3.06
CA TYR A 101 3.74 -1.48 -1.77
C TYR A 101 2.33 -1.15 -1.31
N ALA A 102 2.10 -1.21 0.00
CA ALA A 102 0.90 -0.67 0.61
C ALA A 102 1.27 0.12 1.85
N VAL A 103 0.69 1.31 1.97
CA VAL A 103 1.08 2.31 2.97
C VAL A 103 -0.10 3.19 3.34
N LEU A 104 -0.15 3.64 4.59
CA LEU A 104 -1.01 4.74 5.00
C LEU A 104 -0.16 6.02 5.04
N MET A 105 -0.43 6.99 4.17
CA MET A 105 0.36 8.22 4.07
C MET A 105 -0.47 9.42 3.63
N GLU A 106 0.08 10.61 3.81
CA GLU A 106 -0.53 11.86 3.37
C GLU A 106 -0.65 11.91 1.84
N ALA A 107 -1.88 12.05 1.35
CA ALA A 107 -2.18 11.94 -0.07
C ALA A 107 -1.63 13.12 -0.88
N GLU A 108 -1.63 14.32 -0.30
CA GLU A 108 -1.16 15.55 -0.98
C GLU A 108 0.36 15.63 -1.07
N ALA A 109 1.07 14.96 -0.16
CA ALA A 109 2.52 14.85 -0.18
C ALA A 109 3.02 13.74 -1.12
N PHE A 110 2.13 12.86 -1.61
CA PHE A 110 2.48 11.73 -2.45
C PHE A 110 2.35 12.05 -3.94
N ASN A 111 3.45 11.90 -4.67
CA ASN A 111 3.45 11.91 -6.13
C ASN A 111 3.93 10.55 -6.64
N PHE A 112 3.10 9.91 -7.47
CA PHE A 112 3.46 8.61 -8.03
C PHE A 112 4.63 8.74 -9.00
N SER A 113 5.58 7.79 -8.91
CA SER A 113 6.66 7.64 -9.88
C SER A 113 6.61 6.23 -10.46
N THR A 114 6.70 6.11 -11.78
CA THR A 114 6.76 4.80 -12.45
C THR A 114 7.96 3.95 -12.00
N ALA A 115 9.03 4.59 -11.50
CA ALA A 115 10.16 3.90 -10.91
C ALA A 115 9.79 3.10 -9.65
N TYR A 116 8.71 3.45 -8.95
CA TYR A 116 8.27 2.73 -7.76
C TYR A 116 7.79 1.31 -8.07
N THR A 117 7.31 1.02 -9.29
CA THR A 117 6.84 -0.34 -9.63
C THR A 117 7.99 -1.30 -9.96
N SER A 118 9.15 -0.77 -10.36
CA SER A 118 10.27 -1.55 -10.92
C SER A 118 11.54 -1.52 -10.06
N THR A 119 11.68 -0.57 -9.13
CA THR A 119 12.91 -0.33 -8.34
C THR A 119 12.64 -0.25 -6.83
N THR A 120 13.69 -0.09 -6.03
CA THR A 120 13.61 0.16 -4.57
C THR A 120 13.31 1.62 -4.22
N LYS A 121 13.20 2.52 -5.21
CA LYS A 121 13.16 3.97 -5.01
C LYS A 121 12.13 4.40 -3.96
N PHE A 122 10.97 3.76 -3.94
CA PHE A 122 9.93 4.06 -2.94
C PHE A 122 10.42 3.83 -1.50
N ASN A 123 11.04 2.67 -1.23
CA ASN A 123 11.62 2.36 0.07
C ASN A 123 12.80 3.28 0.41
N ASP A 124 13.62 3.62 -0.59
CA ASP A 124 14.80 4.46 -0.38
C ASP A 124 14.40 5.89 0.03
N GLU A 125 13.37 6.45 -0.60
CA GLU A 125 12.83 7.79 -0.30
C GLU A 125 12.08 7.83 1.04
N HIS A 126 11.41 6.73 1.40
CA HIS A 126 10.55 6.67 2.59
C HIS A 126 11.17 5.88 3.75
N ARG A 127 12.48 5.62 3.71
CA ARG A 127 13.21 4.75 4.65
C ARG A 127 13.03 5.11 6.13
N ALA A 128 12.86 6.39 6.44
CA ALA A 128 12.57 6.86 7.79
C ALA A 128 11.14 6.47 8.21
N SER A 129 10.16 6.69 7.34
CA SER A 129 8.76 6.30 7.53
C SER A 129 8.54 4.79 7.54
N THR A 130 9.38 4.00 6.86
CA THR A 130 9.34 2.52 6.85
C THR A 130 9.55 1.91 8.24
N ARG A 131 10.31 2.57 9.10
CA ARG A 131 10.55 2.10 10.48
C ARG A 131 9.40 2.43 11.42
N ASP A 132 8.68 3.51 11.15
CA ASP A 132 7.68 4.07 12.09
C ASP A 132 6.22 3.80 11.68
N LEU A 133 5.92 3.50 10.41
CA LEU A 133 4.54 3.41 9.89
C LEU A 133 4.11 2.02 9.40
N GLY A 134 4.90 0.97 9.63
CA GLY A 134 4.54 -0.37 9.19
C GLY A 134 4.29 -0.40 7.68
N LEU A 135 5.35 -0.27 6.91
CA LEU A 135 5.33 -0.48 5.46
C LEU A 135 5.42 -1.98 5.19
N GLY A 136 4.53 -2.51 4.34
CA GLY A 136 4.67 -3.86 3.80
C GLY A 136 4.92 -3.80 2.30
N ASP A 137 5.99 -4.48 1.86
CA ASP A 137 6.32 -4.65 0.46
C ASP A 137 6.19 -6.10 0.04
N LYS A 138 5.39 -6.35 -1.01
CA LYS A 138 5.36 -7.65 -1.68
C LYS A 138 6.35 -7.58 -2.84
N LYS A 139 7.50 -8.24 -2.67
CA LYS A 139 8.39 -8.53 -3.81
C LYS A 139 7.80 -9.69 -4.56
N GLN A 140 7.93 -9.65 -5.88
CA GLN A 140 7.26 -10.64 -6.68
C GLN A 140 7.91 -12.05 -6.61
N ASP A 141 9.09 -12.19 -5.99
CA ASP A 141 9.75 -13.49 -5.81
C ASP A 141 9.83 -13.97 -4.36
N ASP A 142 9.40 -13.22 -3.36
CA ASP A 142 9.26 -13.77 -2.00
C ASP A 142 8.61 -12.78 -1.03
N VAL A 143 7.85 -13.40 -0.12
CA VAL A 143 7.42 -12.94 1.20
C VAL A 143 8.56 -12.21 1.90
N VAL A 144 8.31 -10.99 2.36
CA VAL A 144 9.12 -10.37 3.41
C VAL A 144 8.16 -9.81 4.45
N GLY A 145 7.73 -10.71 5.33
CA GLY A 145 7.41 -10.34 6.70
C GLY A 145 8.67 -9.84 7.43
N VAL A 146 8.42 -9.14 8.53
CA VAL A 146 9.42 -8.76 9.54
C VAL A 146 10.23 -9.99 9.98
#